data_AF-A0A7W9X0A7-F1
#
_entry.id   AF-A0A7W9X0A7-F1
#
_cell.length_a   1.000
_cell.length_b   1.000
_cell.length_c   1.000
_cell.angle_alpha   90.00
_cell.angle_beta   90.00
_cell.angle_gamma   90.00
#
_symmetry.space_group_name_H-M   'P 1'
#
loop_
_entity.id
_entity.type
_entity.pdbx_description
1 polymer ?
#
loop_
_entity_poly.entity_id
_entity_poly.type
_entity_poly.pdbx_seq_one_letter_code
_entity_poly.pdbx_strand_id
1 'polypeptide(L)'
;MAKLLRRMQNASRARSLVPLIAMTLALAASSAHAAHAAQAPQATQTEREREEVQGYRFQIITGDDSAVTHRIVDDLYKRLVPTFAAFRTELAQKRRMLYIAIGPTALRDALSRRCDCVVISAYTSSQVWRGLTARLPKPRRIAITAVYAEPAPNDQMRLAELVYGRPVRVGVLLGPDTAFLRPVLHDAAEIQMFTPGDDLNHTLNSMTRAETLLALPDSDIYNAENVRNILLSTYRRKQGVIGFSADMVKVGALATTYSEVEEINAQVAELTADFVRTGELPAPQFPRYFRTIINEGVASSLDLRVTDAARNFARPAPAPAAR
;
A
#
# COMPACT_ATOMS: atom_id res chain seq x y z
N MET A 1 -18.61 47.60 -19.62
CA MET A 1 -18.60 48.96 -19.03
C MET A 1 -17.66 48.99 -17.84
N ALA A 2 -16.63 49.85 -17.90
CA ALA A 2 -15.81 50.49 -16.84
C ALA A 2 -15.51 49.68 -15.55
N LYS A 3 -14.29 49.30 -15.16
CA LYS A 3 -12.98 50.01 -15.06
C LYS A 3 -13.02 51.25 -14.14
N LEU A 4 -12.11 51.26 -13.15
CA LEU A 4 -11.53 52.37 -12.32
C LEU A 4 -11.79 52.22 -10.80
N LEU A 5 -10.79 52.00 -9.93
CA LEU A 5 -9.61 52.81 -9.53
C LEU A 5 -9.87 53.72 -8.32
N ARG A 6 -9.13 53.51 -7.22
CA ARG A 6 -8.23 54.46 -6.46
C ARG A 6 -8.04 53.97 -5.02
N ARG A 7 -6.78 53.73 -4.56
CA ARG A 7 -5.79 54.67 -3.96
C ARG A 7 -6.29 55.27 -2.64
N MET A 8 -5.56 55.43 -1.53
CA MET A 8 -4.12 55.41 -1.19
C MET A 8 -3.98 55.70 0.33
N GLN A 9 -2.86 55.29 0.96
CA GLN A 9 -2.11 56.01 2.04
C GLN A 9 -2.76 56.17 3.43
N ASN A 10 -2.11 56.31 4.59
CA ASN A 10 -0.71 56.55 5.05
C ASN A 10 -0.67 56.19 6.58
N ALA A 11 0.35 55.50 7.10
CA ALA A 11 1.57 56.01 7.73
C ALA A 11 1.54 56.32 9.26
N SER A 12 2.49 55.69 9.97
CA SER A 12 3.30 56.19 11.10
C SER A 12 2.70 56.29 12.52
N ARG A 13 3.38 55.68 13.51
CA ARG A 13 4.35 56.38 14.39
C ARG A 13 4.97 55.43 15.44
N ALA A 14 6.29 55.53 15.55
CA ALA A 14 7.14 55.00 16.62
C ALA A 14 7.26 56.01 17.78
N ARG A 15 7.66 55.51 18.96
CA ARG A 15 8.37 56.15 20.10
C ARG A 15 8.13 55.28 21.36
N SER A 16 8.97 55.07 22.36
CA SER A 16 10.40 55.23 22.68
C SER A 16 10.49 55.20 24.22
N LEU A 17 11.65 54.78 24.78
CA LEU A 17 12.22 55.16 26.09
C LEU A 17 11.95 54.28 27.36
N VAL A 18 13.01 53.52 27.66
CA VAL A 18 13.62 53.15 28.98
C VAL A 18 14.17 54.46 29.64
N PRO A 19 14.37 54.64 30.98
CA PRO A 19 15.42 53.93 31.72
C PRO A 19 15.39 53.74 33.27
N LEU A 20 16.32 52.86 33.69
CA LEU A 20 17.16 52.79 34.91
C LEU A 20 16.59 53.06 36.31
N ILE A 21 16.94 52.18 37.27
CA ILE A 21 17.71 52.51 38.48
C ILE A 21 18.44 51.23 38.99
N ALA A 22 19.68 51.43 39.42
CA ALA A 22 20.65 50.47 39.93
C ALA A 22 20.79 50.57 41.47
N MET A 23 21.28 49.52 42.15
CA MET A 23 22.27 49.53 43.27
C MET A 23 22.24 48.17 44.03
N THR A 24 23.32 47.37 43.99
CA THR A 24 24.40 47.17 45.02
C THR A 24 23.93 46.48 46.31
N LEU A 25 24.62 45.60 47.04
CA LEU A 25 25.92 44.89 47.02
C LEU A 25 25.99 44.19 48.40
N ALA A 26 26.37 42.90 48.53
CA ALA A 26 26.96 42.35 49.77
C ALA A 26 27.56 40.93 49.59
N LEU A 27 28.89 40.85 49.78
CA LEU A 27 29.75 39.70 50.16
C LEU A 27 29.33 39.15 51.56
N ALA A 28 29.67 37.98 52.12
CA ALA A 28 30.62 36.85 51.96
C ALA A 28 29.93 35.63 52.68
N ALA A 29 30.33 34.35 52.69
CA ALA A 29 31.65 33.75 52.80
C ALA A 29 31.62 32.23 52.47
N SER A 30 32.81 31.73 52.22
CA SER A 30 33.33 30.39 51.98
C SER A 30 32.79 29.21 52.80
N SER A 31 32.60 28.05 52.15
CA SER A 31 33.43 26.85 52.41
C SER A 31 33.33 25.85 51.25
N ALA A 32 34.48 25.33 50.86
CA ALA A 32 34.64 24.30 49.84
C ALA A 32 34.26 22.92 50.41
N HIS A 33 33.56 22.10 49.64
CA HIS A 33 33.72 20.64 49.61
C HIS A 33 33.32 20.13 48.21
N ALA A 34 34.24 19.38 47.62
CA ALA A 34 34.11 18.78 46.30
C ALA A 34 33.13 17.60 46.30
N ALA A 35 32.25 17.55 45.29
CA ALA A 35 31.74 16.29 44.76
C ALA A 35 31.28 16.48 43.31
N HIS A 36 31.88 15.69 42.45
CA HIS A 36 31.68 15.61 41.01
C HIS A 36 30.25 15.12 40.70
N ALA A 37 29.45 15.91 39.99
CA ALA A 37 28.25 15.43 39.33
C ALA A 37 28.15 16.10 37.96
N ALA A 38 28.54 15.35 36.93
CA ALA A 38 28.38 15.72 35.53
C ALA A 38 26.90 15.98 35.25
N GLN A 39 26.57 17.24 34.96
CA GLN A 39 25.26 17.63 34.48
C GLN A 39 25.10 17.14 33.03
N ALA A 40 24.28 16.11 32.85
CA ALA A 40 23.82 15.65 31.54
C ALA A 40 23.10 16.78 30.80
N PRO A 41 23.18 16.84 29.45
CA PRO A 41 22.53 17.88 28.67
C PRO A 41 21.01 17.80 28.87
N GLN A 42 20.40 18.91 29.27
CA GLN A 42 18.95 19.03 29.41
C GLN A 42 18.32 19.00 28.02
N ALA A 43 17.83 17.82 27.61
CA ALA A 43 16.96 17.68 26.44
C ALA A 43 15.75 18.62 26.59
N THR A 44 15.63 19.52 25.64
CA THR A 44 14.59 20.55 25.47
C THR A 44 13.20 19.94 25.64
N GLN A 45 12.29 20.61 26.36
CA GLN A 45 10.91 20.14 26.59
C GLN A 45 10.18 19.72 25.30
N THR A 46 10.52 20.32 24.16
CA THR A 46 9.99 19.96 22.82
C THR A 46 10.37 18.56 22.34
N GLU A 47 11.50 18.00 22.81
CA GLU A 47 11.89 16.61 22.53
C GLU A 47 11.22 15.62 23.49
N ARG A 48 10.98 16.01 24.74
CA ARG A 48 10.26 15.18 25.72
C ARG A 48 8.76 15.10 25.44
N GLU A 49 8.15 16.15 24.88
CA GLU A 49 6.75 16.12 24.43
C GLU A 49 6.51 15.15 23.27
N ARG A 50 7.54 14.84 22.45
CA ARG A 50 7.43 13.81 21.41
C ARG A 50 7.46 12.38 21.96
N GLU A 51 7.87 12.22 23.22
CA GLU A 51 8.01 10.93 23.89
C GLU A 51 6.76 10.54 24.71
N GLU A 52 5.76 11.41 24.81
CA GLU A 52 4.50 11.12 25.52
C GLU A 52 3.43 10.51 24.61
N VAL A 53 3.44 9.16 24.56
CA VAL A 53 2.28 8.28 24.24
C VAL A 53 1.77 8.30 22.78
N GLN A 54 2.37 7.51 21.89
CA GLN A 54 1.65 6.99 20.70
C GLN A 54 0.96 5.66 21.02
N GLY A 55 -0.01 5.70 21.93
CA GLY A 55 -0.96 4.59 22.05
C GLY A 55 -1.94 4.66 20.88
N TYR A 56 -2.24 3.51 20.27
CA TYR A 56 -3.27 3.38 19.24
C TYR A 56 -4.44 2.52 19.75
N ARG A 57 -5.65 2.85 19.32
CA ARG A 57 -6.79 1.91 19.29
C ARG A 57 -6.99 1.47 17.85
N PHE A 58 -7.39 0.23 17.62
CA PHE A 58 -7.70 -0.22 16.26
C PHE A 58 -9.18 -0.48 16.09
N GLN A 59 -9.67 -0.25 14.88
CA GLN A 59 -10.99 -0.65 14.43
C GLN A 59 -10.87 -1.21 13.00
N ILE A 60 -11.46 -2.38 12.77
CA ILE A 60 -11.59 -2.94 11.43
C ILE A 60 -12.90 -2.41 10.83
N ILE A 61 -12.82 -1.86 9.62
CA ILE A 61 -13.98 -1.39 8.84
C ILE A 61 -14.15 -2.34 7.67
N THR A 62 -15.38 -2.79 7.43
CA THR A 62 -15.74 -3.68 6.32
C THR A 62 -16.71 -3.00 5.36
N GLY A 63 -16.69 -3.45 4.10
CA GLY A 63 -17.57 -2.94 3.04
C GLY A 63 -18.83 -3.79 2.81
N ASP A 64 -18.83 -5.02 3.31
CA ASP A 64 -19.90 -6.00 3.18
C ASP A 64 -19.92 -6.93 4.41
N ASP A 65 -20.90 -7.82 4.45
CA ASP A 65 -21.12 -8.81 5.51
C ASP A 65 -20.98 -10.26 4.95
N SER A 66 -20.08 -10.45 4.00
CA SER A 66 -19.90 -11.76 3.37
C SER A 66 -19.14 -12.74 4.27
N ALA A 67 -19.34 -14.03 4.07
CA ALA A 67 -18.59 -15.08 4.76
C ALA A 67 -17.07 -14.98 4.56
N VAL A 68 -16.62 -14.44 3.40
CA VAL A 68 -15.20 -14.18 3.14
C VAL A 68 -14.71 -13.04 4.03
N THR A 69 -15.45 -11.94 4.10
CA THR A 69 -15.13 -10.79 4.96
C THR A 69 -15.09 -11.18 6.44
N HIS A 70 -16.02 -12.00 6.92
CA HIS A 70 -15.94 -12.52 8.28
C HIS A 70 -14.66 -13.32 8.56
N ARG A 71 -14.26 -14.22 7.64
CA ARG A 71 -12.99 -14.96 7.77
C ARG A 71 -11.78 -14.03 7.81
N ILE A 72 -11.76 -13.00 6.95
CA ILE A 72 -10.70 -11.98 6.94
C ILE A 72 -10.63 -11.27 8.29
N VAL A 73 -11.77 -10.78 8.79
CA VAL A 73 -11.86 -10.03 10.05
C VAL A 73 -11.44 -10.90 11.23
N ASP A 74 -11.93 -12.14 11.32
CA ASP A 74 -11.65 -13.05 12.42
C ASP A 74 -10.16 -13.40 12.53
N ASP A 75 -9.53 -13.77 11.41
CA ASP A 75 -8.10 -14.06 11.39
C ASP A 75 -7.27 -12.80 11.70
N LEU A 76 -7.60 -11.67 11.08
CA LEU A 76 -6.90 -10.42 11.30
C LEU A 76 -7.03 -9.94 12.76
N TYR A 77 -8.22 -9.99 13.34
CA TYR A 77 -8.45 -9.57 14.73
C TYR A 77 -7.59 -10.40 15.69
N LYS A 78 -7.53 -11.73 15.51
CA LYS A 78 -6.67 -12.61 16.32
C LYS A 78 -5.19 -12.23 16.25
N ARG A 79 -4.71 -11.79 15.08
CA ARG A 79 -3.32 -11.36 14.87
C ARG A 79 -3.03 -9.99 15.48
N LEU A 80 -4.01 -9.09 15.50
CA LEU A 80 -3.84 -7.73 16.00
C LEU A 80 -3.95 -7.63 17.52
N VAL A 81 -4.81 -8.43 18.17
CA VAL A 81 -5.03 -8.37 19.62
C VAL A 81 -3.72 -8.35 20.42
N PRO A 82 -2.72 -9.22 20.18
CA PRO A 82 -1.45 -9.18 20.91
C PRO A 82 -0.72 -7.84 20.80
N THR A 83 -0.72 -7.21 19.62
CA THR A 83 -0.11 -5.89 19.37
C THR A 83 -0.73 -4.80 20.23
N PHE A 84 -2.02 -4.91 20.55
CA PHE A 84 -2.75 -3.90 21.32
C PHE A 84 -3.06 -4.30 22.78
N ALA A 85 -2.72 -5.54 23.20
CA ALA A 85 -3.06 -6.09 24.51
C ALA A 85 -2.30 -5.43 25.68
N ALA A 86 -1.10 -4.89 25.43
CA ALA A 86 -0.26 -4.25 26.45
C ALA A 86 -0.86 -2.96 27.03
N PHE A 87 -1.96 -2.46 26.48
CA PHE A 87 -2.41 -1.10 26.71
C PHE A 87 -3.72 -0.98 27.50
N ARG A 88 -3.77 -1.52 28.72
CA ARG A 88 -5.01 -1.81 29.46
C ARG A 88 -5.49 -0.85 30.55
N THR A 89 -4.84 0.28 30.82
CA THR A 89 -5.24 1.17 31.93
C THR A 89 -5.44 2.60 31.44
N GLU A 90 -6.65 3.14 31.63
CA GLU A 90 -7.15 4.55 31.57
C GLU A 90 -6.60 5.58 30.54
N LEU A 91 -5.31 5.57 30.17
CA LEU A 91 -4.70 6.30 29.05
C LEU A 91 -5.28 6.00 27.67
N ALA A 92 -6.16 5.00 27.54
CA ALA A 92 -6.73 4.58 26.27
C ALA A 92 -7.63 5.64 25.62
N GLN A 93 -8.18 6.60 26.37
CA GLN A 93 -9.12 7.60 25.84
C GLN A 93 -8.48 8.68 24.97
N LYS A 94 -7.17 8.94 25.10
CA LYS A 94 -6.44 9.95 24.30
C LYS A 94 -5.68 9.36 23.09
N ARG A 95 -5.98 8.13 22.71
CA ARG A 95 -5.24 7.41 21.66
C ARG A 95 -5.76 7.71 20.26
N ARG A 96 -4.82 7.83 19.31
CA ARG A 96 -5.15 7.96 17.89
C ARG A 96 -5.82 6.67 17.41
N MET A 97 -6.75 6.81 16.47
CA MET A 97 -7.44 5.67 15.87
C MET A 97 -6.66 5.13 14.68
N LEU A 98 -6.40 3.82 14.68
CA LEU A 98 -5.90 3.06 13.54
C LEU A 98 -7.07 2.32 12.90
N TYR A 99 -7.45 2.71 11.70
CA TYR A 99 -8.44 2.00 10.91
C TYR A 99 -7.77 0.97 10.01
N ILE A 100 -8.30 -0.23 10.01
CA ILE A 100 -7.95 -1.23 9.01
C ILE A 100 -9.16 -1.41 8.10
N ALA A 101 -9.03 -0.91 6.87
CA ALA A 101 -10.12 -0.89 5.90
C ALA A 101 -10.02 -2.11 4.98
N ILE A 102 -11.03 -2.99 5.05
CA ILE A 102 -11.12 -4.22 4.25
C ILE A 102 -11.92 -3.95 2.99
N GLY A 103 -11.22 -3.81 1.87
CA GLY A 103 -11.81 -3.59 0.56
C GLY A 103 -12.14 -2.12 0.22
N PRO A 104 -12.56 -1.86 -1.02
CA PRO A 104 -12.68 -0.50 -1.56
C PRO A 104 -13.78 0.32 -0.90
N THR A 105 -14.89 -0.30 -0.49
CA THR A 105 -15.99 0.39 0.21
C THR A 105 -15.57 0.83 1.60
N ALA A 106 -14.89 -0.04 2.37
CA ALA A 106 -14.34 0.30 3.67
C ALA A 106 -13.28 1.41 3.58
N LEU A 107 -12.44 1.38 2.54
CA LEU A 107 -11.45 2.43 2.31
C LEU A 107 -12.12 3.77 2.07
N ARG A 108 -13.17 3.82 1.25
CA ARG A 108 -13.94 5.06 1.03
C ARG A 108 -14.55 5.58 2.33
N ASP A 109 -15.15 4.72 3.15
CA ASP A 109 -15.67 5.11 4.47
C ASP A 109 -14.55 5.69 5.34
N ALA A 110 -13.44 4.97 5.51
CA ALA A 110 -12.30 5.42 6.30
C ALA A 110 -11.76 6.78 5.82
N LEU A 111 -11.67 7.00 4.51
CA LEU A 111 -11.21 8.27 3.93
C LEU A 111 -12.23 9.42 4.08
N SER A 112 -13.51 9.13 4.25
CA SER A 112 -14.55 10.13 4.49
C SER A 112 -14.53 10.69 5.91
N ARG A 113 -14.00 9.91 6.87
CA ARG A 113 -13.92 10.28 8.28
C ARG A 113 -12.97 11.45 8.49
N ARG A 114 -13.46 12.48 9.20
CA ARG A 114 -12.66 13.63 9.64
C ARG A 114 -12.04 13.33 10.99
N CYS A 115 -10.93 12.61 11.00
CA CYS A 115 -10.16 12.28 12.20
C CYS A 115 -8.66 12.46 11.99
N ASP A 116 -7.93 12.68 13.08
CA ASP A 116 -6.48 12.45 13.13
C ASP A 116 -6.23 10.96 13.37
N CYS A 117 -6.41 10.19 12.30
CA CYS A 117 -6.41 8.73 12.31
C CYS A 117 -5.45 8.21 11.25
N VAL A 118 -4.94 7.01 11.48
CA VAL A 118 -4.10 6.28 10.53
C VAL A 118 -4.95 5.21 9.83
N VAL A 119 -4.76 5.02 8.54
CA VAL A 119 -5.52 4.02 7.76
C VAL A 119 -4.57 3.03 7.10
N ILE A 120 -4.77 1.75 7.38
CA ILE A 120 -4.16 0.65 6.63
C ILE A 120 -5.26 0.02 5.78
N SER A 121 -5.16 0.13 4.46
CA SER A 121 -6.06 -0.56 3.55
C SER A 121 -5.56 -1.96 3.25
N ALA A 122 -6.48 -2.92 3.16
CA ALA A 122 -6.19 -4.27 2.67
C ALA A 122 -7.24 -4.67 1.63
N TYR A 123 -6.93 -5.66 0.79
CA TYR A 123 -7.86 -6.22 -0.20
C TYR A 123 -8.46 -5.17 -1.15
N THR A 124 -7.71 -4.11 -1.45
CA THR A 124 -8.07 -3.08 -2.44
C THR A 124 -7.01 -3.06 -3.52
N SER A 125 -7.42 -2.99 -4.80
CA SER A 125 -6.43 -2.98 -5.88
C SER A 125 -5.59 -1.70 -5.88
N SER A 126 -4.38 -1.78 -6.44
CA SER A 126 -3.48 -0.63 -6.56
C SER A 126 -4.07 0.49 -7.43
N GLN A 127 -4.84 0.14 -8.48
CA GLN A 127 -5.64 1.07 -9.29
C GLN A 127 -6.65 1.82 -8.41
N VAL A 128 -7.49 1.10 -7.66
CA VAL A 128 -8.55 1.70 -6.84
C VAL A 128 -7.97 2.53 -5.70
N TRP A 129 -6.93 2.02 -5.03
CA TRP A 129 -6.20 2.76 -4.00
C TRP A 129 -5.70 4.10 -4.52
N ARG A 130 -5.05 4.12 -5.69
CA ARG A 130 -4.54 5.36 -6.28
C ARG A 130 -5.67 6.31 -6.67
N GLY A 131 -6.72 5.80 -7.30
CA GLY A 131 -7.89 6.61 -7.65
C GLY A 131 -8.51 7.32 -6.43
N LEU A 132 -8.58 6.63 -5.29
CA LEU A 132 -9.15 7.17 -4.05
C LEU A 132 -8.19 8.10 -3.28
N THR A 133 -6.87 7.89 -3.39
CA THR A 133 -5.88 8.59 -2.55
C THR A 133 -5.14 9.72 -3.25
N ALA A 134 -5.12 9.74 -4.60
CA ALA A 134 -4.36 10.73 -5.38
C ALA A 134 -4.73 12.18 -5.06
N ARG A 135 -6.00 12.44 -4.73
CA ARG A 135 -6.53 13.79 -4.44
C ARG A 135 -6.42 14.18 -2.97
N LEU A 136 -5.90 13.32 -2.11
CA LEU A 136 -5.80 13.62 -0.68
C LEU A 136 -4.68 14.64 -0.40
N PRO A 137 -4.89 15.56 0.57
CA PRO A 137 -3.85 16.50 1.00
C PRO A 137 -2.65 15.77 1.63
N LYS A 138 -1.46 16.35 1.53
CA LYS A 138 -0.19 15.74 1.98
C LYS A 138 -0.25 15.18 3.42
N PRO A 139 -0.78 15.88 4.45
CA PRO A 139 -0.86 15.34 5.80
C PRO A 139 -1.71 14.07 5.91
N ARG A 140 -2.78 13.96 5.12
CA ARG A 140 -3.60 12.73 5.08
C ARG A 140 -2.89 11.61 4.34
N ARG A 141 -2.17 11.93 3.27
CA ARG A 141 -1.47 10.94 2.45
C ARG A 141 -0.36 10.20 3.21
N ILE A 142 0.33 10.87 4.13
CA ILE A 142 1.37 10.25 4.97
C ILE A 142 0.79 9.41 6.12
N ALA A 143 -0.50 9.56 6.42
CA ALA A 143 -1.20 8.81 7.47
C ALA A 143 -1.96 7.60 6.92
N ILE A 144 -1.76 7.23 5.66
CA ILE A 144 -2.45 6.11 5.03
C ILE A 144 -1.48 5.22 4.25
N THR A 145 -1.70 3.92 4.29
CA THR A 145 -0.95 2.93 3.50
C THR A 145 -1.85 1.76 3.07
N ALA A 146 -1.32 0.85 2.27
CA ALA A 146 -2.05 -0.32 1.82
C ALA A 146 -1.19 -1.58 1.66
N VAL A 147 -1.84 -2.73 1.84
CA VAL A 147 -1.46 -4.00 1.23
C VAL A 147 -2.46 -4.27 0.11
N TYR A 148 -1.99 -4.28 -1.14
CA TYR A 148 -2.87 -4.44 -2.30
C TYR A 148 -3.49 -5.85 -2.38
N ALA A 149 -4.58 -5.98 -3.15
CA ALA A 149 -5.29 -7.25 -3.33
C ALA A 149 -4.61 -8.17 -4.35
N GLU A 150 -3.94 -7.58 -5.33
CA GLU A 150 -3.36 -8.27 -6.46
C GLU A 150 -1.86 -8.56 -6.27
N PRO A 151 -1.31 -9.50 -7.03
CA PRO A 151 0.10 -9.89 -6.93
C PRO A 151 1.05 -8.79 -7.40
N ALA A 152 2.30 -8.87 -6.95
CA ALA A 152 3.34 -7.97 -7.42
C ALA A 152 3.68 -8.26 -8.90
N PRO A 153 3.71 -7.24 -9.78
CA PRO A 153 4.07 -7.42 -11.20
C PRO A 153 5.42 -8.12 -11.42
N ASN A 154 6.40 -7.86 -10.54
CA ASN A 154 7.72 -8.49 -10.60
C ASN A 154 7.66 -9.99 -10.32
N ASP A 155 6.88 -10.42 -9.33
CA ASP A 155 6.71 -11.84 -9.02
C ASP A 155 5.96 -12.54 -10.18
N GLN A 156 4.99 -11.86 -10.82
CA GLN A 156 4.29 -12.40 -11.99
C GLN A 156 5.18 -12.51 -13.24
N MET A 157 6.04 -11.51 -13.51
CA MET A 157 7.02 -11.59 -14.59
C MET A 157 8.02 -12.72 -14.32
N ARG A 158 8.47 -12.88 -13.07
CA ARG A 158 9.34 -14.00 -12.69
C ARG A 158 8.65 -15.36 -12.89
N LEU A 159 7.38 -15.47 -12.53
CA LEU A 159 6.59 -16.68 -12.78
C LEU A 159 6.52 -16.97 -14.28
N ALA A 160 6.35 -15.96 -15.14
CA ALA A 160 6.34 -16.13 -16.59
C ALA A 160 7.64 -16.79 -17.08
N GLU A 161 8.81 -16.30 -16.65
CA GLU A 161 10.10 -16.89 -17.01
C GLU A 161 10.21 -18.36 -16.55
N LEU A 162 9.76 -18.66 -15.33
CA LEU A 162 9.83 -20.01 -14.76
C LEU A 162 8.93 -20.99 -15.50
N VAL A 163 7.71 -20.56 -15.86
CA VAL A 163 6.75 -21.39 -16.60
C VAL A 163 7.26 -21.69 -18.02
N TYR A 164 7.88 -20.71 -18.67
CA TYR A 164 8.45 -20.90 -20.02
C TYR A 164 9.87 -21.50 -20.00
N GLY A 165 10.52 -21.58 -18.83
CA GLY A 165 11.88 -22.11 -18.66
C GLY A 165 12.98 -21.22 -19.24
N ARG A 166 12.68 -19.97 -19.60
CA ARG A 166 13.60 -18.99 -20.20
C ARG A 166 13.07 -17.57 -20.04
N PRO A 167 13.91 -16.53 -20.21
CA PRO A 167 13.42 -15.17 -20.38
C PRO A 167 12.40 -15.09 -21.52
N VAL A 168 11.29 -14.40 -21.27
CA VAL A 168 10.20 -14.20 -22.23
C VAL A 168 9.84 -12.72 -22.33
N ARG A 169 9.45 -12.28 -23.52
CA ARG A 169 8.87 -10.93 -23.66
C ARG A 169 7.42 -10.94 -23.22
N VAL A 170 7.10 -10.04 -22.30
CA VAL A 170 5.77 -9.96 -21.69
C VAL A 170 4.99 -8.80 -22.28
N GLY A 171 3.87 -9.06 -22.92
CA GLY A 171 2.94 -8.01 -23.35
C GLY A 171 2.11 -7.51 -22.17
N VAL A 172 1.96 -6.19 -22.03
CA VAL A 172 1.15 -5.58 -20.97
C VAL A 172 0.26 -4.50 -21.56
N LEU A 173 -1.04 -4.61 -21.32
CA LEU A 173 -1.99 -3.53 -21.56
C LEU A 173 -2.09 -2.68 -20.30
N LEU A 174 -1.92 -1.36 -20.44
CA LEU A 174 -2.12 -0.40 -19.35
C LEU A 174 -3.18 0.64 -19.73
N GLY A 175 -4.11 0.87 -18.82
CA GLY A 175 -5.01 2.01 -18.88
C GLY A 175 -4.40 3.26 -18.27
N PRO A 176 -5.06 4.43 -18.39
CA PRO A 176 -4.61 5.67 -17.76
C PRO A 176 -4.42 5.54 -16.24
N ASP A 177 -5.30 4.79 -15.57
CA ASP A 177 -5.28 4.61 -14.12
C ASP A 177 -4.27 3.55 -13.64
N THR A 178 -3.73 2.72 -14.55
CA THR A 178 -2.66 1.74 -14.25
C THR A 178 -1.31 2.12 -14.85
N ALA A 179 -1.23 3.22 -15.61
CA ALA A 179 0.01 3.72 -16.23
C ALA A 179 1.17 3.92 -15.23
N PHE A 180 0.84 4.14 -13.95
CA PHE A 180 1.83 4.26 -12.87
C PHE A 180 2.65 2.98 -12.63
N LEU A 181 2.20 1.82 -13.14
CA LEU A 181 2.91 0.55 -13.05
C LEU A 181 4.01 0.43 -14.10
N ARG A 182 4.05 1.28 -15.12
CA ARG A 182 5.09 1.27 -16.16
C ARG A 182 6.52 1.20 -15.59
N PRO A 183 6.92 1.96 -14.54
CA PRO A 183 8.27 1.89 -13.99
C PRO A 183 8.61 0.58 -13.27
N VAL A 184 7.60 -0.18 -12.82
CA VAL A 184 7.83 -1.49 -12.18
C VAL A 184 7.83 -2.63 -13.18
N LEU A 185 7.39 -2.39 -14.42
CA LEU A 185 7.49 -3.36 -15.50
C LEU A 185 8.92 -3.28 -16.09
N HIS A 186 9.63 -4.40 -16.11
CA HIS A 186 11.00 -4.47 -16.63
C HIS A 186 11.05 -4.19 -18.15
N ASP A 187 12.24 -3.87 -18.68
CA ASP A 187 12.47 -3.62 -20.12
C ASP A 187 12.06 -4.79 -21.04
N ALA A 188 11.87 -5.99 -20.49
CA ALA A 188 11.34 -7.15 -21.21
C ALA A 188 9.84 -7.02 -21.56
N ALA A 189 9.15 -5.99 -21.04
CA ALA A 189 7.74 -5.76 -21.28
C ALA A 189 7.47 -4.96 -22.56
N GLU A 190 6.65 -5.51 -23.46
CA GLU A 190 6.02 -4.77 -24.56
C GLU A 190 4.73 -4.13 -24.04
N ILE A 191 4.76 -2.82 -23.76
CA ILE A 191 3.65 -2.10 -23.13
C ILE A 191 2.84 -1.36 -24.18
N GLN A 192 1.53 -1.62 -24.22
CA GLN A 192 0.56 -0.84 -25.00
C GLN A 192 -0.42 -0.12 -24.08
N MET A 193 -0.73 1.13 -24.43
CA MET A 193 -1.81 1.84 -23.76
C MET A 193 -3.15 1.40 -24.35
N PHE A 194 -4.17 1.28 -23.51
CA PHE A 194 -5.53 0.98 -23.92
C PHE A 194 -6.48 1.91 -23.20
N THR A 195 -7.43 2.48 -23.95
CA THR A 195 -8.53 3.27 -23.43
C THR A 195 -9.86 2.71 -23.91
N PRO A 196 -10.94 2.81 -23.11
CA PRO A 196 -12.27 2.41 -23.57
C PRO A 196 -12.64 3.10 -24.89
N GLY A 197 -12.95 2.31 -25.91
CA GLY A 197 -13.21 2.78 -27.27
C GLY A 197 -12.12 2.40 -28.29
N ASP A 198 -10.92 2.03 -27.83
CA ASP A 198 -9.89 1.46 -28.70
C ASP A 198 -10.30 0.06 -29.20
N ASP A 199 -9.83 -0.32 -30.39
CA ASP A 199 -9.98 -1.69 -30.88
C ASP A 199 -9.00 -2.61 -30.13
N LEU A 200 -9.53 -3.33 -29.14
CA LEU A 200 -8.79 -4.28 -28.32
C LEU A 200 -8.06 -5.34 -29.17
N ASN A 201 -8.70 -5.85 -30.23
CA ASN A 201 -8.06 -6.85 -31.08
C ASN A 201 -6.89 -6.24 -31.83
N HIS A 202 -7.05 -5.03 -32.38
CA HIS A 202 -5.95 -4.31 -33.02
C HIS A 202 -4.78 -4.09 -32.05
N THR A 203 -5.05 -3.63 -30.82
CA THR A 203 -4.01 -3.39 -29.81
C THR A 203 -3.28 -4.67 -29.41
N LEU A 204 -4.02 -5.76 -29.16
CA LEU A 204 -3.43 -7.09 -28.93
C LEU A 204 -2.61 -7.56 -30.14
N ASN A 205 -3.11 -7.28 -31.35
CA ASN A 205 -2.44 -7.70 -32.58
C ASN A 205 -1.15 -6.95 -32.84
N SER A 206 -1.03 -5.69 -32.39
CA SER A 206 0.19 -4.90 -32.49
C SER A 206 1.33 -5.40 -31.59
N MET A 207 1.02 -6.14 -30.52
CA MET A 207 2.01 -6.74 -29.62
C MET A 207 2.62 -8.01 -30.23
N THR A 208 3.40 -7.82 -31.30
CA THR A 208 3.93 -8.91 -32.13
C THR A 208 5.11 -9.64 -31.50
N ARG A 209 5.77 -9.04 -30.50
CA ARG A 209 6.96 -9.61 -29.88
C ARG A 209 6.67 -10.26 -28.53
N ALA A 210 5.52 -9.94 -27.93
CA ALA A 210 5.05 -10.58 -26.71
C ALA A 210 4.85 -12.10 -26.91
N GLU A 211 5.39 -12.90 -26.00
CA GLU A 211 5.24 -14.37 -26.00
C GLU A 211 4.19 -14.83 -24.98
N THR A 212 3.91 -13.95 -24.01
CA THR A 212 2.86 -14.10 -23.01
C THR A 212 2.30 -12.71 -22.69
N LEU A 213 1.05 -12.65 -22.24
CA LEU A 213 0.48 -11.43 -21.67
C LEU A 213 0.51 -11.49 -20.16
N LEU A 214 0.85 -10.37 -19.52
CA LEU A 214 0.61 -10.16 -18.11
C LEU A 214 -0.66 -9.33 -17.93
N ALA A 215 -1.67 -9.93 -17.31
CA ALA A 215 -2.87 -9.23 -16.92
C ALA A 215 -2.65 -8.53 -15.59
N LEU A 216 -2.94 -7.24 -15.56
CA LEU A 216 -2.99 -6.41 -14.36
C LEU A 216 -4.46 -6.02 -14.09
N PRO A 217 -4.90 -5.89 -12.84
CA PRO A 217 -6.30 -5.59 -12.54
C PRO A 217 -6.63 -4.14 -12.91
N ASP A 218 -7.00 -3.95 -14.18
CA ASP A 218 -7.52 -2.72 -14.74
C ASP A 218 -8.96 -2.95 -15.20
N SER A 219 -9.93 -2.30 -14.56
CA SER A 219 -11.35 -2.49 -14.86
C SER A 219 -11.75 -2.10 -16.29
N ASP A 220 -10.99 -1.21 -16.94
CA ASP A 220 -11.27 -0.78 -18.31
C ASP A 220 -10.81 -1.83 -19.34
N ILE A 221 -9.80 -2.64 -18.99
CA ILE A 221 -9.23 -3.67 -19.86
C ILE A 221 -9.80 -5.06 -19.53
N TYR A 222 -9.73 -5.46 -18.26
CA TYR A 222 -10.06 -6.81 -17.80
C TYR A 222 -11.41 -6.81 -17.08
N ASN A 223 -12.48 -6.75 -17.87
CA ASN A 223 -13.86 -6.84 -17.41
C ASN A 223 -14.59 -8.04 -18.06
N ALA A 224 -15.86 -8.24 -17.69
CA ALA A 224 -16.67 -9.36 -18.16
C ALA A 224 -16.84 -9.39 -19.69
N GLU A 225 -16.80 -8.23 -20.36
CA GLU A 225 -16.93 -8.13 -21.82
C GLU A 225 -15.64 -8.50 -22.53
N ASN A 226 -14.50 -8.05 -21.99
CA ASN A 226 -13.19 -8.16 -22.66
C ASN A 226 -12.41 -9.43 -22.31
N VAL A 227 -12.54 -9.96 -21.09
CA VAL A 227 -11.67 -11.06 -20.59
C VAL A 227 -11.71 -12.29 -21.49
N ARG A 228 -12.89 -12.67 -21.99
CA ARG A 228 -13.06 -13.81 -22.89
C ARG A 228 -12.37 -13.57 -24.23
N ASN A 229 -12.51 -12.37 -24.79
CA ASN A 229 -11.89 -12.01 -26.06
C ASN A 229 -10.37 -11.98 -25.96
N ILE A 230 -9.83 -11.44 -24.85
CA ILE A 230 -8.39 -11.45 -24.57
C ILE A 230 -7.87 -12.89 -24.54
N LEU A 231 -8.48 -13.76 -23.72
CA LEU A 231 -8.06 -15.17 -23.58
C LEU A 231 -8.15 -15.94 -24.91
N LEU A 232 -9.20 -15.74 -25.70
CA LEU A 232 -9.35 -16.39 -27.01
C LEU A 232 -8.31 -15.88 -28.03
N SER A 233 -8.04 -14.57 -28.03
CA SER A 233 -7.04 -13.96 -28.92
C SER A 233 -5.63 -14.47 -28.60
N THR A 234 -5.26 -14.53 -27.32
CA THR A 234 -3.95 -15.06 -26.90
C THR A 234 -3.82 -16.54 -27.21
N TYR A 235 -4.88 -17.33 -26.98
CA TYR A 235 -4.86 -18.77 -27.28
C TYR A 235 -4.63 -19.04 -28.78
N ARG A 236 -5.30 -18.31 -29.67
CA ARG A 236 -5.09 -18.42 -31.13
C ARG A 236 -3.66 -18.10 -31.57
N ARG A 237 -2.95 -17.29 -30.78
CA ARG A 237 -1.55 -16.89 -31.01
C ARG A 237 -0.54 -17.79 -30.28
N LYS A 238 -0.99 -18.87 -29.63
CA LYS A 238 -0.17 -19.68 -28.72
C LYS A 238 0.53 -18.84 -27.64
N GLN A 239 -0.14 -17.79 -27.17
CA GLN A 239 0.32 -16.95 -26.06
C GLN A 239 -0.43 -17.31 -24.79
N GLY A 240 0.30 -17.54 -23.70
CA GLY A 240 -0.29 -17.70 -22.37
C GLY A 240 -0.65 -16.35 -21.74
N VAL A 241 -1.57 -16.35 -20.79
CA VAL A 241 -1.87 -15.18 -19.95
C VAL A 241 -1.45 -15.47 -18.52
N ILE A 242 -0.57 -14.64 -17.95
CA ILE A 242 -0.32 -14.59 -16.52
C ILE A 242 -1.38 -13.70 -15.88
N GLY A 243 -2.32 -14.33 -15.18
CA GLY A 243 -3.46 -13.64 -14.55
C GLY A 243 -3.05 -12.88 -13.29
N PHE A 244 -3.91 -11.99 -12.80
CA PHE A 244 -3.78 -11.30 -11.50
C PHE A 244 -4.59 -11.97 -10.37
N SER A 245 -5.23 -13.10 -10.62
CA SER A 245 -6.00 -13.83 -9.59
C SER A 245 -6.15 -15.31 -9.94
N ALA A 246 -6.38 -16.14 -8.92
CA ALA A 246 -6.66 -17.56 -9.09
C ALA A 246 -7.92 -17.81 -9.96
N ASP A 247 -8.90 -16.90 -9.92
CA ASP A 247 -10.10 -16.99 -10.74
C ASP A 247 -9.81 -16.81 -12.24
N MET A 248 -8.82 -15.98 -12.61
CA MET A 248 -8.37 -15.91 -14.00
C MET A 248 -7.84 -17.25 -14.51
N VAL A 249 -7.12 -17.99 -13.66
CA VAL A 249 -6.57 -19.31 -14.02
C VAL A 249 -7.69 -20.33 -14.22
N LYS A 250 -8.75 -20.28 -13.39
CA LYS A 250 -9.95 -21.11 -13.55
C LYS A 250 -10.67 -20.87 -14.89
N VAL A 251 -10.64 -19.65 -15.42
CA VAL A 251 -11.29 -19.31 -16.70
C VAL A 251 -10.37 -19.39 -17.91
N GLY A 252 -9.13 -19.86 -17.76
CA GLY A 252 -8.22 -20.19 -18.88
C GLY A 252 -6.93 -19.37 -18.96
N ALA A 253 -6.59 -18.56 -17.96
CA ALA A 253 -5.23 -18.03 -17.84
C ALA A 253 -4.24 -19.18 -17.56
N LEU A 254 -2.99 -19.00 -18.01
CA LEU A 254 -1.92 -20.00 -17.89
C LEU A 254 -1.50 -20.20 -16.45
N ALA A 255 -1.24 -19.11 -15.72
CA ALA A 255 -0.77 -19.16 -14.34
C ALA A 255 -0.99 -17.83 -13.63
N THR A 256 -0.83 -17.82 -12.32
CA THR A 256 -0.76 -16.60 -11.53
C THR A 256 -0.01 -16.87 -10.22
N THR A 257 0.63 -15.84 -9.68
CA THR A 257 0.90 -15.78 -8.24
C THR A 257 -0.35 -15.24 -7.56
N TYR A 258 -0.69 -15.69 -6.36
CA TYR A 258 -1.84 -15.17 -5.62
C TYR A 258 -1.61 -15.28 -4.12
N SER A 259 -2.28 -14.44 -3.35
CA SER A 259 -2.19 -14.43 -1.91
C SER A 259 -3.52 -14.83 -1.30
N GLU A 260 -3.47 -15.79 -0.39
CA GLU A 260 -4.63 -16.18 0.42
C GLU A 260 -4.89 -15.17 1.55
N VAL A 261 -6.03 -15.34 2.21
CA VAL A 261 -6.45 -14.48 3.32
C VAL A 261 -5.36 -14.41 4.40
N GLU A 262 -4.82 -15.55 4.80
CA GLU A 262 -3.84 -15.66 5.87
C GLU A 262 -2.52 -14.94 5.53
N GLU A 263 -2.16 -14.88 4.25
CA GLU A 263 -0.93 -14.27 3.74
C GLU A 263 -1.03 -12.74 3.74
N ILE A 264 -2.14 -12.19 3.24
CA ILE A 264 -2.40 -10.74 3.30
C ILE A 264 -2.55 -10.29 4.76
N ASN A 265 -3.32 -11.02 5.58
CA ASN A 265 -3.52 -10.68 6.99
C ASN A 265 -2.23 -10.76 7.81
N ALA A 266 -1.34 -11.72 7.55
CA ALA A 266 -0.02 -11.77 8.19
C ALA A 266 0.77 -10.48 7.91
N GLN A 267 0.84 -10.06 6.66
CA GLN A 267 1.54 -8.84 6.28
C GLN A 267 0.90 -7.56 6.85
N VAL A 268 -0.43 -7.49 6.91
CA VAL A 268 -1.14 -6.37 7.55
C VAL A 268 -0.83 -6.31 9.05
N ALA A 269 -0.79 -7.46 9.72
CA ALA A 269 -0.46 -7.53 11.14
C ALA A 269 1.00 -7.14 11.42
N GLU A 270 1.94 -7.60 10.59
CA GLU A 270 3.36 -7.19 10.66
C GLU A 270 3.51 -5.68 10.47
N LEU A 271 2.90 -5.13 9.42
CA LEU A 271 2.91 -3.68 9.15
C LEU A 271 2.32 -2.91 10.33
N THR A 272 1.23 -3.40 10.91
CA THR A 272 0.59 -2.77 12.07
C THR A 272 1.49 -2.81 13.31
N ALA A 273 2.13 -3.95 13.57
CA ALA A 273 3.04 -4.10 14.70
C ALA A 273 4.27 -3.20 14.56
N ASP A 274 4.85 -3.13 13.36
CA ASP A 274 5.96 -2.23 13.07
C ASP A 274 5.55 -0.77 13.24
N PHE A 275 4.40 -0.37 12.70
CA PHE A 275 3.86 0.98 12.86
C PHE A 275 3.59 1.35 14.33
N VAL A 276 3.00 0.46 15.12
CA VAL A 276 2.76 0.70 16.55
C VAL A 276 4.08 0.84 17.32
N ARG A 277 5.14 0.14 16.89
CA ARG A 277 6.46 0.20 17.52
C ARG A 277 7.24 1.46 17.13
N THR A 278 7.23 1.86 15.86
CA THR A 278 8.11 2.91 15.33
C THR A 278 7.39 4.24 15.06
N GLY A 279 6.07 4.23 14.93
CA GLY A 279 5.28 5.37 14.46
C GLY A 279 5.43 5.65 12.95
N GLU A 280 6.19 4.83 12.23
CA GLU A 280 6.48 5.02 10.80
C GLU A 280 5.56 4.14 9.95
N LEU A 281 4.90 4.76 8.97
CA LEU A 281 4.02 4.07 8.05
C LEU A 281 4.73 3.88 6.70
N PRO A 282 4.88 2.63 6.21
CA PRO A 282 5.55 2.40 4.93
C PRO A 282 4.67 2.86 3.77
N ALA A 283 5.29 3.00 2.59
CA ALA A 283 4.54 3.20 1.35
C ALA A 283 3.61 2.00 1.07
N PRO A 284 2.48 2.22 0.36
CA PRO A 284 1.61 1.15 -0.12
C PRO A 284 2.38 0.09 -0.91
N GLN A 285 2.12 -1.18 -0.62
CA GLN A 285 2.91 -2.31 -1.12
C GLN A 285 2.03 -3.45 -1.63
N PHE A 286 2.56 -4.22 -2.57
CA PHE A 286 1.96 -5.49 -3.00
C PHE A 286 2.10 -6.55 -1.90
N PRO A 287 1.30 -7.63 -1.96
CA PRO A 287 1.50 -8.79 -1.12
C PRO A 287 2.93 -9.33 -1.23
N ARG A 288 3.58 -9.51 -0.08
CA ARG A 288 4.90 -10.14 0.04
C ARG A 288 4.76 -11.64 -0.06
N TYR A 289 3.74 -12.18 0.59
CA TYR A 289 3.52 -13.63 0.69
C TYR A 289 2.54 -14.06 -0.39
N PHE A 290 2.88 -15.13 -1.11
CA PHE A 290 2.09 -15.62 -2.22
C PHE A 290 2.35 -17.10 -2.47
N ARG A 291 1.41 -17.70 -3.20
CA ARG A 291 1.48 -19.04 -3.80
C ARG A 291 1.38 -18.93 -5.31
N THR A 292 1.64 -20.03 -5.99
CA THR A 292 1.46 -20.13 -7.45
C THR A 292 0.38 -21.15 -7.76
N ILE A 293 -0.44 -20.86 -8.77
CA ILE A 293 -1.31 -21.83 -9.43
C ILE A 293 -1.06 -21.78 -10.93
N ILE A 294 -0.99 -22.95 -11.55
CA ILE A 294 -0.72 -23.14 -12.97
C ILE A 294 -1.83 -24.01 -13.55
N ASN A 295 -2.34 -23.62 -14.70
CA ASN A 295 -3.28 -24.42 -15.47
C ASN A 295 -2.49 -25.37 -16.38
N GLU A 296 -2.33 -26.62 -15.96
CA GLU A 296 -1.61 -27.65 -16.72
C GLU A 296 -2.18 -27.90 -18.10
N GLY A 297 -3.50 -27.78 -18.26
CA GLY A 297 -4.17 -27.96 -19.55
C GLY A 297 -3.76 -26.86 -20.53
N VAL A 298 -3.77 -25.60 -20.07
CA VAL A 298 -3.29 -24.47 -20.87
C VAL A 298 -1.80 -24.60 -21.16
N ALA A 299 -0.97 -24.94 -20.15
CA ALA A 299 0.46 -25.15 -20.36
C ALA A 299 0.73 -26.23 -21.43
N SER A 300 0.03 -27.36 -21.36
CA SER A 300 0.16 -28.46 -22.34
C SER A 300 -0.28 -28.02 -23.75
N SER A 301 -1.37 -27.24 -23.87
CA SER A 301 -1.83 -26.71 -25.16
C SER A 301 -0.88 -25.71 -25.81
N LEU A 302 0.00 -25.11 -25.00
CA LEU A 302 1.06 -24.20 -25.42
C LEU A 302 2.41 -24.91 -25.62
N ASP A 303 2.43 -26.24 -25.55
CA ASP A 303 3.64 -27.06 -25.64
C ASP A 303 4.68 -26.73 -24.54
N LEU A 304 4.23 -26.22 -23.38
CA LEU A 304 5.08 -25.83 -22.26
C LEU A 304 5.31 -27.00 -21.30
N ARG A 305 6.58 -27.23 -20.95
CA ARG A 305 6.98 -28.20 -19.92
C ARG A 305 7.21 -27.49 -18.60
N VAL A 306 6.18 -27.46 -17.76
CA VAL A 306 6.24 -26.76 -16.47
C VAL A 306 7.13 -27.54 -15.49
N THR A 307 8.15 -26.86 -14.97
CA THR A 307 9.13 -27.43 -14.04
C THR A 307 8.66 -27.34 -12.58
N ASP A 308 9.28 -28.12 -11.69
CA ASP A 308 9.04 -28.01 -10.25
C ASP A 308 9.41 -26.64 -9.70
N ALA A 309 10.38 -25.95 -10.31
CA ALA A 309 10.73 -24.58 -9.94
C ALA A 309 9.57 -23.61 -10.14
N ALA A 310 8.79 -23.76 -11.23
CA ALA A 310 7.59 -22.96 -11.46
C ALA A 310 6.46 -23.33 -10.50
N ARG A 311 6.26 -24.63 -10.25
CA ARG A 311 5.22 -25.15 -9.32
C ARG A 311 5.41 -24.68 -7.89
N ASN A 312 6.66 -24.69 -7.45
CA ASN A 312 7.04 -24.34 -6.08
C ASN A 312 7.44 -22.87 -5.94
N PHE A 313 7.21 -22.05 -6.97
CA PHE A 313 7.46 -20.61 -6.87
C PHE A 313 6.46 -19.97 -5.91
N ALA A 314 6.89 -19.76 -4.67
CA ALA A 314 6.06 -19.21 -3.61
C ALA A 314 6.92 -18.45 -2.61
N ARG A 315 6.30 -17.54 -1.87
CA ARG A 315 6.88 -16.91 -0.69
C ARG A 315 5.90 -17.13 0.47
N PRO A 316 6.06 -18.17 1.28
CA PRO A 316 5.11 -18.46 2.35
C PRO A 316 5.17 -17.41 3.46
N ALA A 317 4.03 -17.13 4.09
CA ALA A 317 3.97 -16.32 5.29
C ALA A 317 4.64 -17.05 6.48
N PRO A 318 5.22 -16.33 7.45
CA PRO A 318 5.70 -16.93 8.69
C PRO A 318 4.57 -17.69 9.36
N ALA A 319 4.88 -18.88 9.89
CA ALA A 319 3.92 -19.61 10.72
C ALA A 319 3.52 -18.70 11.90
N PRO A 320 2.23 -18.66 12.27
CA PRO A 320 1.83 -17.97 13.49
C PRO A 320 2.62 -18.55 14.65
N ALA A 321 3.26 -17.69 15.46
CA ALA A 321 4.05 -18.14 16.59
C ALA A 321 3.23 -19.14 17.42
N ALA A 322 3.79 -20.35 17.62
CA ALA A 322 3.16 -21.36 18.47
C ALA A 322 2.94 -20.73 19.85
N ARG A 323 1.70 -20.77 20.33
CA ARG A 323 1.30 -20.26 21.64
C ARG A 323 1.87 -21.12 22.76
#